data_AF-A0A7X8ALA5-F1
#
_entry.id   AF-A0A7X8ALA5-F1
#
_cell.length_a   1.000
_cell.length_b   1.000
_cell.length_c   1.000
_cell.angle_alpha   90.00
_cell.angle_beta   90.00
_cell.angle_gamma   90.00
#
_symmetry.space_group_name_H-M   'P 1'
#
loop_
_entity.id
_entity.type
_entity.pdbx_description
1 polymer ?
#
loop_
_entity_poly.entity_id
_entity_poly.type
_entity_poly.pdbx_seq_one_letter_code
_entity_poly.pdbx_strand_id
1 'polypeptide(L)'
;MSKWPRVEKGVSWRQVGEQGVVIHPRRELMVGLTRTGYGWWETLASAEPDAADSAPDEGFVKFFRGLGFFTDSPEHAAAPPEPPALPPEVSWLEPFRPLAFTASCGRVPAGGGPCTGNPHEGH
;
A
#
# COMPACT_ATOMS: atom_id res chain seq x y z
N MET A 1 -22.34 9.47 5.00
CA MET A 1 -21.55 8.23 4.95
C MET A 1 -20.54 8.41 3.83
N SER A 2 -19.23 8.27 4.10
CA SER A 2 -18.22 8.38 3.04
C SER A 2 -18.45 7.27 2.01
N LYS A 3 -18.46 7.63 0.72
CA LYS A 3 -18.69 6.70 -0.41
C LYS A 3 -17.49 5.75 -0.63
N TRP A 4 -16.37 6.02 0.04
CA TRP A 4 -15.07 5.45 -0.26
C TRP A 4 -14.69 4.33 0.71
N PRO A 5 -13.94 3.31 0.23
CA PRO A 5 -13.55 2.19 1.08
C PRO A 5 -12.55 2.64 2.15
N ARG A 6 -12.58 1.97 3.30
CA ARG A 6 -11.61 2.20 4.38
C ARG A 6 -10.36 1.36 4.15
N VAL A 7 -9.19 1.95 4.38
CA VAL A 7 -7.90 1.25 4.31
C VAL A 7 -7.82 0.16 5.39
N GLU A 8 -7.30 -1.00 5.01
CA GLU A 8 -7.11 -2.14 5.91
C GLU A 8 -6.07 -1.83 7.00
N LYS A 9 -6.32 -2.33 8.21
CA LYS A 9 -5.40 -2.10 9.34
C LYS A 9 -4.04 -2.75 9.08
N GLY A 10 -2.97 -2.00 9.38
CA GLY A 10 -1.59 -2.48 9.23
C GLY A 10 -1.02 -2.34 7.82
N VAL A 11 -1.77 -1.74 6.88
CA VAL A 11 -1.17 -1.18 5.67
C VAL A 11 -0.30 0.02 6.05
N SER A 12 0.93 0.07 5.55
CA SER A 12 1.88 1.16 5.78
C SER A 12 2.17 1.90 4.49
N TRP A 13 2.41 3.20 4.53
CA TRP A 13 2.79 3.97 3.34
C TRP A 13 3.75 5.11 3.68
N ARG A 14 4.50 5.56 2.66
CA ARG A 14 5.39 6.72 2.74
C ARG A 14 5.77 7.21 1.34
N GLN A 15 6.09 8.49 1.22
CA GLN A 15 6.77 9.02 0.05
C GLN A 15 8.28 8.73 0.11
N VAL A 16 8.87 8.36 -1.03
CA VAL A 16 10.31 8.14 -1.23
C VAL A 16 10.73 8.81 -2.54
N GLY A 17 11.35 9.98 -2.44
CA GLY A 17 11.65 10.81 -3.62
C GLY A 17 10.36 11.21 -4.34
N GLU A 18 10.30 10.96 -5.65
CA GLU A 18 9.14 11.26 -6.50
C GLU A 18 8.07 10.16 -6.49
N GLN A 19 8.28 9.06 -5.75
CA GLN A 19 7.36 7.93 -5.69
C GLN A 19 6.68 7.81 -4.33
N GLY A 20 5.44 7.34 -4.34
CA GLY A 20 4.79 6.81 -3.15
C GLY A 20 5.04 5.32 -3.01
N VAL A 21 5.18 4.81 -1.79
CA VAL A 21 5.29 3.38 -1.54
C VAL A 21 4.22 2.97 -0.53
N VAL A 22 3.44 1.94 -0.88
CA VAL A 22 2.41 1.35 -0.02
C VAL A 22 2.73 -0.12 0.18
N ILE A 23 2.68 -0.59 1.43
CA ILE A 23 3.06 -1.94 1.84
C ILE A 23 1.88 -2.58 2.55
N HIS A 24 1.53 -3.81 2.17
CA HIS A 24 0.61 -4.66 2.90
C HIS A 24 1.38 -5.86 3.49
N PRO A 25 1.82 -5.79 4.75
CA PRO A 25 2.71 -6.80 5.33
C PRO A 25 2.10 -8.21 5.38
N ARG A 26 0.80 -8.31 5.70
CA ARG A 26 0.08 -9.60 5.78
C ARG A 26 -0.13 -10.26 4.42
N ARG A 27 -0.20 -9.47 3.35
CA ARG A 27 -0.33 -9.97 1.98
C ARG A 27 1.01 -10.11 1.27
N GLU A 28 2.10 -9.69 1.91
CA GLU A 28 3.44 -9.71 1.34
C GLU A 28 3.49 -8.96 -0.01
N LEU A 29 2.88 -7.77 -0.06
CA LEU A 29 2.83 -6.92 -1.26
C LEU A 29 3.40 -5.53 -0.97
N MET A 30 4.10 -4.97 -1.96
CA MET A 30 4.52 -3.58 -1.99
C MET A 30 4.18 -2.98 -3.36
N VAL A 31 3.58 -1.79 -3.33
CA VAL A 31 3.13 -1.07 -4.52
C VAL A 31 3.84 0.27 -4.59
N GLY A 32 4.47 0.54 -5.74
CA GLY A 32 5.02 1.83 -6.08
C GLY A 32 4.00 2.69 -6.80
N LEU A 33 3.81 3.91 -6.33
CA LEU A 33 2.86 4.88 -6.84
C LEU A 33 3.59 6.03 -7.52
N THR A 34 2.99 6.55 -8.59
CA THR A 34 3.37 7.87 -9.11
C THR A 34 3.00 8.95 -8.10
N ARG A 35 3.45 10.19 -8.33
CA ARG A 35 3.06 11.34 -7.51
C ARG A 35 1.53 11.49 -7.40
N THR A 36 0.82 11.34 -8.51
CA THR A 36 -0.65 11.39 -8.56
C THR A 36 -1.26 10.24 -7.74
N GLY A 37 -0.77 9.02 -7.95
CA GLY A 37 -1.26 7.85 -7.20
C GLY A 37 -1.04 7.97 -5.71
N TYR A 38 0.09 8.53 -5.28
CA TYR A 38 0.38 8.76 -3.87
C TYR A 38 -0.57 9.79 -3.25
N GLY A 39 -0.86 10.88 -3.95
CA GLY A 39 -1.86 11.86 -3.51
C GLY A 39 -3.25 11.23 -3.34
N TRP A 40 -3.68 10.39 -4.29
CA TRP A 40 -4.94 9.63 -4.16
C TRP A 40 -4.91 8.62 -3.01
N TRP A 41 -3.77 7.98 -2.76
CA TRP A 41 -3.63 7.06 -1.64
C TRP A 41 -3.74 7.77 -0.29
N GLU A 42 -3.03 8.89 -0.10
CA GLU A 42 -3.10 9.68 1.14
C GLU A 42 -4.52 10.17 1.42
N THR A 43 -5.21 10.57 0.35
CA THR A 43 -6.60 10.99 0.35
C THR A 43 -7.55 9.89 0.83
N LEU A 44 -7.39 8.67 0.30
CA LEU A 44 -8.16 7.49 0.72
C LEU A 44 -7.83 7.07 2.16
N ALA A 45 -6.54 7.08 2.53
CA ALA A 45 -6.06 6.69 3.85
C ALA A 45 -6.49 7.67 4.95
N SER A 46 -6.60 8.97 4.63
CA SER A 46 -7.08 9.99 5.56
C SER A 46 -8.60 10.00 5.71
N ALA A 47 -9.32 9.17 4.93
CA ALA A 47 -10.78 9.14 4.85
C ALA A 47 -11.43 10.50 4.52
N GLU A 48 -10.68 11.42 3.90
CA GLU A 48 -11.13 12.73 3.40
C GLU A 48 -11.02 12.85 1.86
N PRO A 49 -11.67 11.95 1.10
CA PRO A 49 -11.56 11.91 -0.35
C PRO A 49 -12.19 13.06 -1.11
N ASP A 50 -13.08 13.81 -0.47
CA ASP A 50 -13.72 14.98 -1.05
C ASP A 50 -12.86 16.26 -0.89
N ALA A 51 -11.72 16.17 -0.17
CA ALA A 51 -10.80 17.29 0.07
C ALA A 51 -9.60 17.33 -0.90
N ALA A 52 -9.42 16.30 -1.73
CA ALA A 52 -8.31 16.25 -2.68
C ALA A 52 -8.63 17.02 -3.96
N ASP A 53 -7.58 17.63 -4.55
CA ASP A 53 -7.65 18.35 -5.83
C ASP A 53 -8.15 17.48 -7.00
N SER A 54 -8.11 16.15 -6.83
CA SER A 54 -8.71 15.18 -7.76
C SER A 54 -9.18 13.93 -7.01
N ALA A 55 -10.39 13.48 -7.30
CA ALA A 55 -10.93 12.25 -6.75
C ALA A 55 -10.16 11.03 -7.30
N PRO A 56 -9.94 9.98 -6.49
CA PRO A 56 -9.33 8.75 -6.96
C PRO A 56 -10.12 8.11 -8.11
N ASP A 57 -9.44 7.64 -9.15
CA ASP A 57 -10.06 6.88 -10.23
C ASP A 57 -10.64 5.55 -9.74
N GLU A 58 -11.72 5.09 -10.37
CA GLU A 58 -12.40 3.84 -10.00
C GLU A 58 -11.52 2.61 -10.26
N GLY A 59 -10.72 2.63 -11.33
CA GLY A 59 -9.75 1.58 -11.65
C GLY A 59 -8.66 1.47 -10.59
N PHE A 60 -8.15 2.59 -10.10
CA PHE A 60 -7.20 2.65 -8.98
C PHE A 60 -7.79 2.00 -7.71
N VAL A 61 -9.02 2.38 -7.36
CA VAL A 61 -9.70 1.81 -6.18
C VAL A 61 -9.97 0.30 -6.37
N LYS A 62 -10.44 -0.12 -7.54
CA LYS A 62 -10.66 -1.55 -7.84
C LYS A 62 -9.37 -2.36 -7.76
N PHE A 63 -8.26 -1.81 -8.23
CA PHE A 63 -6.94 -2.46 -8.16
C PHE A 63 -6.54 -2.73 -6.71
N PHE A 64 -6.54 -1.72 -5.85
CA PHE A 64 -6.17 -1.88 -4.44
C PHE A 64 -7.15 -2.77 -3.66
N ARG A 65 -8.45 -2.72 -4.00
CA ARG A 65 -9.46 -3.65 -3.45
C ARG A 65 -9.16 -5.09 -3.84
N GLY A 66 -8.82 -5.34 -5.10
CA GLY A 66 -8.44 -6.68 -5.57
C GLY A 66 -7.20 -7.24 -4.87
N LEU A 67 -6.28 -6.37 -4.46
CA LEU A 67 -5.06 -6.72 -3.72
C LEU A 67 -5.25 -6.83 -2.21
N GLY A 68 -6.43 -6.55 -1.67
CA GLY A 68 -6.70 -6.70 -0.24
C GLY A 68 -6.42 -5.48 0.63
N PHE A 69 -6.18 -4.30 0.06
CA PHE A 69 -5.76 -3.11 0.82
C PHE A 69 -6.90 -2.35 1.52
N PHE A 70 -8.15 -2.76 1.32
CA PHE A 70 -9.32 -2.15 1.96
C PHE A 70 -10.08 -3.16 2.84
N THR A 71 -10.80 -2.67 3.84
CA THR A 71 -11.57 -3.51 4.77
C THR A 71 -12.69 -4.32 4.13
N ASP A 72 -13.21 -3.85 2.99
CA ASP A 72 -14.24 -4.52 2.18
C ASP A 72 -13.65 -5.46 1.11
N SER A 73 -12.34 -5.68 1.13
CA SER A 73 -11.65 -6.55 0.17
C SER A 73 -11.95 -8.02 0.46
N PRO A 74 -11.92 -8.90 -0.55
CA PRO A 74 -12.09 -10.34 -0.36
C PRO A 74 -10.98 -10.93 0.55
N GLU A 75 -11.36 -11.84 1.44
CA GLU A 75 -10.42 -12.53 2.35
C GLU A 75 -9.34 -13.31 1.61
N HIS A 76 -9.68 -13.89 0.46
CA HIS A 76 -8.75 -14.54 -0.45
C HIS A 76 -8.82 -13.84 -1.81
N ALA A 77 -7.84 -12.99 -2.10
CA ALA A 77 -7.53 -12.66 -3.48
C ALA A 77 -6.93 -13.93 -4.10
N ALA A 78 -7.74 -14.68 -4.87
CA ALA A 78 -7.17 -15.71 -5.74
C ALA A 78 -6.13 -15.01 -6.62
N ALA A 79 -4.90 -15.54 -6.66
CA ALA A 79 -3.89 -15.02 -7.56
C ALA A 79 -4.48 -14.99 -8.97
N PRO A 80 -4.65 -13.80 -9.59
CA PRO A 80 -5.22 -13.74 -10.93
C PRO A 80 -4.30 -14.52 -11.88
N PRO A 81 -4.84 -15.22 -12.89
CA PRO A 81 -4.05 -16.06 -13.81
C PRO A 81 -3.04 -15.25 -14.64
N GLU A 82 -3.24 -13.93 -14.77
CA GLU A 82 -2.28 -12.96 -15.33
C GLU A 82 -2.18 -11.76 -14.40
N PRO A 83 -0.99 -11.16 -14.22
CA PRO A 83 -0.88 -9.94 -13.44
C PRO A 83 -1.76 -8.85 -14.11
N PRO A 84 -2.70 -8.24 -13.37
CA PRO A 84 -3.55 -7.22 -13.95
C PRO A 84 -2.68 -6.08 -14.49
N ALA A 85 -3.07 -5.51 -15.63
CA ALA A 85 -2.44 -4.29 -16.13
C ALA A 85 -2.45 -3.24 -15.01
N LEU A 86 -1.27 -2.69 -14.71
CA LEU A 86 -1.13 -1.69 -13.65
C LEU A 86 -1.88 -0.42 -14.08
N PRO A 87 -2.71 0.17 -13.19
CA PRO A 87 -3.25 1.50 -13.43
C PRO A 87 -2.12 2.50 -13.71
N PRO A 88 -2.33 3.58 -14.50
CA PRO A 88 -1.30 4.58 -14.80
C PRO A 88 -0.65 5.21 -13.55
N GLU A 89 -1.37 5.23 -12.44
CA GLU A 89 -0.93 5.78 -11.16
C GLU A 89 -0.09 4.80 -10.32
N VAL A 90 0.02 3.55 -10.78
CA VAL A 90 0.85 2.50 -10.20
C VAL A 90 2.08 2.31 -11.09
N SER A 91 3.24 2.66 -10.57
CA SER A 91 4.53 2.53 -11.27
C SER A 91 5.04 1.10 -11.30
N TRP A 92 4.82 0.34 -10.21
CA TRP A 92 5.28 -1.04 -10.08
C TRP A 92 4.53 -1.76 -8.94
N LEU A 93 4.53 -3.08 -9.00
CA LEU A 93 3.98 -3.97 -7.98
C LEU A 93 4.96 -5.12 -7.76
N GLU A 94 5.39 -5.33 -6.52
CA GLU A 94 6.35 -6.38 -6.18
C GLU A 94 5.92 -7.18 -4.95
N PRO A 95 6.31 -8.47 -4.86
CA PRO A 95 6.19 -9.20 -3.61
C PRO A 95 7.10 -8.59 -2.54
N PHE A 96 6.53 -8.24 -1.40
CA PHE A 96 7.24 -7.79 -0.22
C PHE A 96 7.47 -8.98 0.71
N ARG A 97 8.70 -9.49 0.77
CA ARG A 97 9.08 -10.50 1.77
C ARG A 97 9.58 -9.80 3.03
N PRO A 98 8.79 -9.70 4.12
CA PRO A 98 9.17 -8.95 5.32
C PRO A 98 10.49 -9.48 5.91
N LEU A 99 10.74 -10.78 5.76
CA LEU A 99 11.94 -11.47 6.24
C LEU A 99 13.24 -11.07 5.54
N ALA A 100 13.20 -10.50 4.33
CA ALA A 100 14.39 -9.94 3.69
C ALA A 100 14.73 -8.53 4.24
N PHE A 101 13.71 -7.77 4.63
CA PHE A 101 13.86 -6.44 5.22
C PHE A 101 14.37 -6.53 6.67
N THR A 102 13.82 -7.43 7.48
CA THR A 102 14.30 -7.68 8.85
C THR A 102 15.68 -8.34 8.89
N ALA A 103 16.09 -9.10 7.86
CA ALA A 103 17.46 -9.60 7.73
C ALA A 103 18.51 -8.48 7.52
N SER A 104 18.07 -7.31 7.04
CA SER A 104 18.94 -6.16 6.73
C SER A 104 19.13 -5.23 7.94
N CYS A 105 18.18 -5.20 8.87
CA CYS A 105 18.28 -4.42 10.09
C CYS A 105 18.84 -5.27 11.25
N GLY A 106 20.17 -5.36 11.34
CA GLY A 106 20.92 -5.68 12.55
C GLY A 106 21.48 -7.10 12.67
N ARG A 107 22.81 -7.21 12.60
CA ARG A 107 23.57 -8.39 13.04
C ARG A 107 23.85 -8.30 14.54
N VAL A 108 22.92 -8.80 15.35
CA VAL A 108 23.27 -9.54 16.57
C VAL A 108 23.27 -11.02 16.15
N PRO A 109 24.06 -11.95 16.71
CA PRO A 109 23.85 -13.37 16.46
C PRO A 109 22.41 -13.71 16.91
N ALA A 110 21.56 -14.19 16.00
CA ALA A 110 20.07 -14.26 16.06
C ALA A 110 19.28 -13.14 15.32
N GLY A 111 19.98 -12.16 14.73
CA GLY A 111 19.55 -11.33 13.60
C GLY A 111 18.36 -10.40 13.83
N GLY A 112 18.59 -9.20 14.36
CA GLY A 112 17.71 -8.06 14.06
C GLY A 112 17.70 -6.93 15.09
N GLY A 113 18.41 -5.83 14.86
CA GLY A 113 18.32 -4.60 15.65
C GLY A 113 17.25 -3.65 15.06
N PRO A 114 16.73 -2.67 15.82
CA PRO A 114 15.58 -1.88 15.39
C PRO A 114 15.91 -1.03 14.16
N CYS A 115 15.13 -1.17 13.08
CA CYS A 115 15.11 -0.19 12.00
C CYS A 115 14.52 1.10 12.58
N THR A 116 15.32 2.15 12.74
CA THR A 116 14.81 3.46 13.18
C THR A 116 13.86 4.02 12.13
N GLY A 117 12.62 4.31 12.56
CA GLY A 117 11.59 5.02 11.81
C GLY A 117 10.40 4.12 11.49
N ASN A 118 9.50 3.93 12.46
CA ASN A 118 8.18 3.37 12.17
C ASN A 118 7.50 4.29 11.13
N PRO A 119 7.07 3.78 9.97
CA PRO A 119 6.13 4.52 9.15
C PRO A 119 4.86 4.76 9.99
N HIS A 120 4.21 5.90 9.76
CA HIS A 120 2.97 6.25 10.47
C HIS A 120 1.97 5.10 10.38
N GLU A 121 1.56 4.56 11.53
CA GLU A 121 0.44 3.65 11.60
C GLU A 121 -0.84 4.48 11.50
N GLY A 122 -1.64 4.25 10.46
CA GLY A 122 -2.96 4.86 10.34
C GLY A 122 -3.83 4.46 11.55
N HIS A 123 -4.39 5.47 12.22
CA HIS A 123 -5.34 5.32 13.32
C HIS A 123 -6.75 4.99 12.84
#